data_AF-K1YN93-F1
#
_entry.id   AF-K1YN93-F1
#
_cell.length_a   1.000
_cell.length_b   1.000
_cell.length_c   1.000
_cell.angle_alpha   90.00
_cell.angle_beta   90.00
_cell.angle_gamma   90.00
#
_symmetry.space_group_name_H-M   'P 1'
#
loop_
_entity.id
_entity.type
_entity.pdbx_description
1 polymer ?
#
loop_
_entity_poly.entity_id
_entity_poly.type
_entity_poly.pdbx_seq_one_letter_code
_entity_poly.pdbx_strand_id
1 'polypeptide(L)'
;MLLNKAYYTVKFLIPRPLQIQLRRYFIQQKRIKCSDIWPIDKNAFKQPEGWSGWPGRKKFALVLTHDVEKATGLDKCDQLAEIEEHLGFRSSFNFVADDYPVPVTLRQHLTDRGFEIGIHGLHHNGNPFRCESVFRKQSVEINRILKEWGVVGFRSPSMYHDLEMLHYLEIEYDASTFDTDPFEPQPDGVGTI
;
A
#
# COMPACT_ATOMS: atom_id res chain seq x y z
N MET A 1 1.58 -6.94 -20.54
CA MET A 1 2.61 -5.86 -20.68
C MET A 1 2.46 -4.99 -21.93
N LEU A 2 2.26 -5.53 -23.14
CA LEU A 2 2.18 -4.74 -24.39
C LEU A 2 0.98 -3.78 -24.47
N LEU A 3 -0.23 -4.22 -24.10
CA LEU A 3 -1.43 -3.37 -24.09
C LEU A 3 -1.32 -2.18 -23.12
N ASN A 4 -0.77 -2.41 -21.91
CA ASN A 4 -0.55 -1.32 -20.95
C ASN A 4 0.44 -0.30 -21.49
N LYS A 5 1.57 -0.74 -22.05
CA LYS A 5 2.54 0.19 -22.67
C LYS A 5 1.88 0.99 -23.79
N ALA A 6 1.17 0.34 -24.71
CA ALA A 6 0.46 1.03 -25.80
C ALA A 6 -0.56 2.04 -25.29
N TYR A 7 -1.38 1.67 -24.29
CA TYR A 7 -2.33 2.59 -23.65
C TYR A 7 -1.62 3.80 -23.05
N TYR A 8 -0.56 3.59 -22.26
CA TYR A 8 0.16 4.68 -21.62
C TYR A 8 0.92 5.58 -22.63
N THR A 9 1.28 5.04 -23.79
CA THR A 9 1.84 5.83 -24.91
C THR A 9 0.78 6.70 -25.58
N VAL A 10 -0.45 6.22 -25.77
CA VAL A 10 -1.49 6.97 -26.54
C VAL A 10 -2.52 7.69 -25.68
N LYS A 11 -2.58 7.44 -24.36
CA LYS A 11 -3.63 7.99 -23.48
C LYS A 11 -3.70 9.51 -23.52
N PHE A 12 -2.58 10.19 -23.77
CA PHE A 12 -2.53 11.66 -23.83
C PHE A 12 -3.34 12.23 -25.01
N LEU A 13 -3.59 11.42 -26.04
CA LEU A 13 -4.44 11.77 -27.19
C LEU A 13 -5.94 11.65 -26.90
N ILE A 14 -6.31 10.96 -25.82
CA ILE A 14 -7.70 10.71 -25.45
C ILE A 14 -8.13 11.81 -24.45
N PRO A 15 -9.18 12.60 -24.74
CA PRO A 15 -9.67 13.62 -23.81
C PRO A 15 -10.00 13.03 -22.43
N ARG A 16 -9.66 13.75 -21.36
CA ARG A 16 -9.83 13.29 -19.97
C ARG A 16 -11.26 12.81 -19.66
N PRO A 17 -12.34 13.50 -20.08
CA PRO A 17 -13.71 13.02 -19.86
C PRO A 17 -13.97 11.64 -20.49
N LEU A 18 -13.48 11.41 -21.71
CA LEU A 18 -13.62 10.12 -22.39
C LEU A 18 -12.82 9.01 -21.71
N GLN A 19 -11.59 9.30 -21.25
CA GLN A 19 -10.82 8.34 -20.44
C GLN A 19 -11.60 7.90 -19.19
N ILE A 20 -12.23 8.86 -18.50
CA ILE A 20 -13.00 8.59 -17.27
C ILE A 20 -14.25 7.76 -17.60
N GLN A 21 -14.98 8.10 -18.67
CA GLN A 21 -16.16 7.33 -19.11
C GLN A 21 -15.80 5.88 -19.45
N LEU A 22 -14.74 5.67 -20.24
CA LEU A 22 -14.25 4.33 -20.57
C LEU A 22 -13.84 3.55 -19.31
N ARG A 23 -13.09 4.17 -18.40
CA ARG A 23 -12.71 3.54 -17.12
C ARG A 23 -13.94 3.14 -16.30
N ARG A 24 -14.95 4.00 -16.18
CA ARG A 24 -16.20 3.69 -15.47
C ARG A 24 -16.91 2.48 -16.06
N TYR A 25 -17.01 2.42 -17.40
CA TYR A 25 -17.60 1.26 -18.09
C TYR A 25 -16.83 -0.04 -17.77
N PHE A 26 -15.50 -0.03 -17.89
CA PHE A 26 -14.69 -1.21 -17.57
C PHE A 26 -14.80 -1.62 -16.10
N ILE A 27 -14.80 -0.66 -15.17
CA ILE A 27 -14.96 -0.92 -13.74
C ILE A 27 -16.32 -1.57 -13.45
N GLN A 28 -17.41 -1.09 -14.05
CA GLN A 28 -18.74 -1.68 -13.87
C GLN A 28 -18.78 -3.13 -14.35
N GLN A 29 -18.22 -3.39 -15.54
CA GLN A 29 -18.12 -4.76 -16.06
C GLN A 29 -17.24 -5.65 -15.18
N LYS A 30 -16.12 -5.13 -14.68
CA LYS A 30 -15.24 -5.87 -13.78
C LYS A 30 -15.95 -6.21 -12.47
N ARG A 31 -16.66 -5.23 -11.88
CA ARG A 31 -17.46 -5.41 -10.65
C ARG A 31 -18.51 -6.51 -10.77
N ILE A 32 -19.19 -6.62 -11.92
CA ILE A 32 -20.15 -7.71 -12.15
C ILE A 32 -19.42 -9.07 -12.14
N LYS A 33 -18.28 -9.16 -12.83
CA LYS A 33 -17.50 -10.40 -12.96
C LYS A 33 -16.89 -10.89 -11.65
N CYS A 34 -16.55 -9.99 -10.72
CA CYS A 34 -15.97 -10.33 -9.42
C CYS A 34 -16.98 -10.23 -8.26
N SER A 35 -18.27 -10.10 -8.55
CA SER A 35 -19.30 -9.91 -7.51
C SER A 35 -19.42 -11.06 -6.51
N ASP A 36 -18.94 -12.26 -6.86
CA ASP A 36 -18.94 -13.43 -5.97
C ASP A 36 -17.84 -13.37 -4.89
N ILE A 37 -16.78 -12.58 -5.11
CA ILE A 37 -15.60 -12.48 -4.24
C ILE A 37 -15.33 -11.08 -3.71
N TRP A 38 -15.83 -10.02 -4.34
CA TRP A 38 -15.62 -8.64 -3.91
C TRP A 38 -16.87 -8.11 -3.18
N PRO A 39 -16.75 -7.41 -2.04
CA PRO A 39 -15.52 -6.84 -1.47
C PRO A 39 -14.78 -7.70 -0.45
N ILE A 40 -15.26 -8.92 -0.16
CA ILE A 40 -14.61 -9.82 0.81
C ILE A 40 -14.65 -11.23 0.24
N ASP A 41 -13.49 -11.87 0.10
CA ASP A 41 -13.42 -13.26 -0.34
C ASP A 41 -13.90 -14.19 0.79
N LYS A 42 -14.83 -15.08 0.48
CA LYS A 42 -15.34 -16.07 1.44
C LYS A 42 -14.27 -17.03 1.95
N ASN A 43 -13.17 -17.18 1.21
CA ASN A 43 -12.05 -18.00 1.63
C ASN A 43 -11.22 -17.33 2.75
N ALA A 44 -11.29 -16.00 2.90
CA ALA A 44 -10.57 -15.24 3.93
C ALA A 44 -11.13 -15.44 5.35
N PHE A 45 -12.23 -16.17 5.51
CA PHE A 45 -12.81 -16.45 6.83
C PHE A 45 -12.06 -17.54 7.61
N LYS A 46 -11.18 -18.32 6.95
CA LYS A 46 -10.46 -19.39 7.62
C LYS A 46 -9.44 -18.80 8.59
N GLN A 47 -9.64 -19.05 9.87
CA GLN A 47 -8.70 -18.61 10.91
C GLN A 47 -7.36 -19.36 10.79
N PRO A 48 -6.22 -18.70 11.05
CA PRO A 48 -4.93 -19.36 11.11
C PRO A 48 -4.90 -20.48 12.14
N GLU A 49 -4.13 -21.54 11.86
CA GLU A 49 -3.94 -22.63 12.81
C GLU A 49 -3.28 -22.11 14.09
N GLY A 50 -3.85 -22.46 15.25
CA GLY A 50 -3.35 -22.01 16.55
C GLY A 50 -3.71 -20.56 16.93
N TRP A 51 -4.53 -19.85 16.15
CA TRP A 51 -4.95 -18.49 16.49
C TRP A 51 -5.84 -18.45 17.74
N SER A 52 -5.42 -17.71 18.76
CA SER A 52 -6.10 -17.60 20.06
C SER A 52 -7.12 -16.45 20.12
N GLY A 53 -7.32 -15.74 19.01
CA GLY A 53 -8.21 -14.58 18.92
C GLY A 53 -7.51 -13.24 19.20
N TRP A 54 -8.24 -12.14 19.01
CA TRP A 54 -7.71 -10.80 19.25
C TRP A 54 -7.53 -10.50 20.75
N PRO A 55 -6.52 -9.69 21.12
CA PRO A 55 -6.32 -9.24 22.49
C PRO A 55 -7.60 -8.68 23.12
N GLY A 56 -7.81 -8.93 24.42
CA GLY A 56 -9.01 -8.46 25.12
C GLY A 56 -10.32 -9.08 24.63
N ARG A 57 -10.26 -10.25 23.97
CA ARG A 57 -11.42 -10.98 23.42
C ARG A 57 -12.24 -10.16 22.41
N LYS A 58 -11.56 -9.29 21.66
CA LYS A 58 -12.20 -8.51 20.59
C LYS A 58 -12.58 -9.42 19.42
N LYS A 59 -13.57 -9.00 18.64
CA LYS A 59 -14.08 -9.77 17.50
C LYS A 59 -13.34 -9.47 16.20
N PHE A 60 -12.71 -8.30 16.10
CA PHE A 60 -11.99 -7.82 14.93
C PHE A 60 -10.90 -6.84 15.35
N ALA A 61 -9.95 -6.60 14.45
CA ALA A 61 -9.04 -5.48 14.46
C ALA A 61 -9.44 -4.48 13.37
N LEU A 62 -9.24 -3.19 13.63
CA LEU A 62 -9.36 -2.12 12.64
C LEU A 62 -7.98 -1.51 12.49
N VAL A 63 -7.46 -1.50 11.26
CA VAL A 63 -6.16 -0.90 10.94
C VAL A 63 -6.42 0.28 10.01
N LEU A 64 -5.92 1.45 10.36
CA LEU A 64 -5.96 2.66 9.55
C LEU A 64 -4.56 2.90 9.00
N THR A 65 -4.44 3.12 7.69
CA THR A 65 -3.16 3.37 7.04
C THR A 65 -3.29 4.46 5.98
N HIS A 66 -2.28 5.31 5.85
CA HIS A 66 -2.22 6.37 4.84
C HIS A 66 -0.94 6.25 4.03
N ASP A 67 -1.08 6.10 2.72
CA ASP A 67 0.06 6.11 1.80
C ASP A 67 0.33 7.56 1.36
N VAL A 68 1.49 8.08 1.76
CA VAL A 68 1.91 9.46 1.49
C VAL A 68 2.73 9.45 0.21
N GLU A 69 2.06 9.66 -0.92
CA GLU A 69 2.70 9.54 -2.24
C GLU A 69 3.50 10.80 -2.66
N LYS A 70 3.22 11.96 -2.04
CA LYS A 70 3.76 13.27 -2.49
C LYS A 70 4.02 14.21 -1.32
N ALA A 71 4.91 15.18 -1.54
CA ALA A 71 5.17 16.29 -0.60
C ALA A 71 3.88 17.04 -0.17
N THR A 72 2.93 17.27 -1.09
CA THR A 72 1.64 17.91 -0.73
C THR A 72 0.75 17.05 0.18
N GLY A 73 1.00 15.73 0.23
CA GLY A 73 0.37 14.83 1.18
C GLY A 73 1.06 14.90 2.53
N LEU A 74 2.40 14.98 2.53
CA LEU A 74 3.22 15.18 3.73
C LEU A 74 2.78 16.42 4.51
N ASP A 75 2.51 17.53 3.81
CA ASP A 75 2.04 18.79 4.43
C ASP A 75 0.69 18.64 5.18
N LYS A 76 -0.06 17.57 4.95
CA LYS A 76 -1.37 17.30 5.56
C LYS A 76 -1.32 16.23 6.64
N CYS A 77 -0.18 15.57 6.85
CA CYS A 77 -0.05 14.48 7.82
C CYS A 77 -0.42 14.93 9.23
N ASP A 78 0.06 16.11 9.64
CA ASP A 78 -0.19 16.62 10.99
C ASP A 78 -1.68 16.90 11.25
N GLN A 79 -2.33 17.59 10.31
CA GLN A 79 -3.77 17.85 10.37
C GLN A 79 -4.60 16.54 10.40
N LEU A 80 -4.22 15.55 9.60
CA LEU A 80 -4.91 14.25 9.60
C LEU A 80 -4.71 13.50 10.92
N ALA A 81 -3.48 13.50 11.43
CA ALA A 81 -3.16 12.92 12.73
C ALA A 81 -3.95 13.58 13.88
N GLU A 82 -4.11 14.91 13.87
CA GLU A 82 -4.97 15.61 14.83
C GLU A 82 -6.43 15.13 14.79
N ILE A 83 -7.00 14.95 13.60
CA ILE A 83 -8.38 14.47 13.44
C ILE A 83 -8.52 13.05 13.99
N GLU A 84 -7.61 12.14 13.62
CA GLU A 84 -7.64 10.77 14.11
C GLU A 84 -7.46 10.69 15.63
N GLU A 85 -6.56 11.50 16.17
CA GLU A 85 -6.30 11.56 17.60
C GLU A 85 -7.52 12.02 18.39
N HIS A 86 -8.23 13.05 17.92
CA HIS A 86 -9.48 13.50 18.53
C HIS A 86 -10.57 12.41 18.53
N LEU A 87 -10.53 11.51 17.55
CA LEU A 87 -11.44 10.37 17.44
C LEU A 87 -10.94 9.13 18.20
N GLY A 88 -9.77 9.20 18.85
CA GLY A 88 -9.18 8.10 19.62
C GLY A 88 -8.46 7.05 18.78
N PHE A 89 -8.07 7.39 17.54
CA PHE A 89 -7.35 6.52 16.63
C PHE A 89 -5.86 6.88 16.52
N ARG A 90 -5.09 5.90 16.03
CA ARG A 90 -3.72 6.04 15.54
C ARG A 90 -3.58 5.18 14.30
N SER A 91 -3.15 5.78 13.19
CA SER A 91 -2.86 5.09 11.95
C SER A 91 -1.35 4.83 11.77
N SER A 92 -1.05 4.07 10.71
CA SER A 92 0.27 4.04 10.08
C SER A 92 0.34 5.01 8.90
N PHE A 93 1.44 5.75 8.77
CA PHE A 93 1.75 6.58 7.60
C PHE A 93 2.91 5.96 6.83
N ASN A 94 2.64 5.47 5.61
CA ASN A 94 3.66 4.88 4.74
C ASN A 94 4.19 5.93 3.77
N PHE A 95 5.47 6.27 3.85
CA PHE A 95 6.07 7.31 3.02
C PHE A 95 6.90 6.72 1.89
N VAL A 96 6.77 7.29 0.69
CA VAL A 96 7.71 7.02 -0.40
C VAL A 96 9.08 7.58 -0.01
N ALA A 97 10.10 6.74 -0.02
CA ALA A 97 11.33 7.04 0.70
C ALA A 97 12.25 8.05 -0.01
N ASP A 98 12.22 8.14 -1.35
CA ASP A 98 13.19 8.95 -2.13
C ASP A 98 12.55 9.93 -3.13
N ASP A 99 11.22 9.93 -3.28
CA ASP A 99 10.55 10.86 -4.22
C ASP A 99 10.43 12.29 -3.66
N TYR A 100 10.53 12.46 -2.34
CA TYR A 100 10.55 13.75 -1.65
C TYR A 100 11.17 13.61 -0.24
N PRO A 101 11.71 14.70 0.35
CA PRO A 101 12.27 14.63 1.70
C PRO A 101 11.19 14.34 2.75
N VAL A 102 11.47 13.38 3.64
CA VAL A 102 10.64 13.08 4.82
C VAL A 102 11.42 13.51 6.07
N PRO A 103 11.19 14.74 6.60
CA PRO A 103 11.99 15.29 7.68
C PRO A 103 11.95 14.41 8.94
N VAL A 104 13.11 14.26 9.60
CA VAL A 104 13.19 13.54 10.89
C VAL A 104 12.27 14.15 11.94
N THR A 105 12.10 15.47 11.92
CA THR A 105 11.21 16.20 12.84
C THR A 105 9.75 15.79 12.67
N LEU A 106 9.30 15.58 11.42
CA LEU A 106 7.94 15.10 11.16
C LEU A 106 7.77 13.65 11.63
N ARG A 107 8.74 12.78 11.32
CA ARG A 107 8.70 11.37 11.73
C ARG A 107 8.64 11.25 13.25
N GLN A 108 9.53 11.95 13.96
CA GLN A 108 9.54 12.00 15.42
C GLN A 108 8.23 12.55 15.98
N HIS A 109 7.72 13.67 15.43
CA HIS A 109 6.45 14.26 15.88
C HIS A 109 5.27 13.28 15.77
N LEU A 110 5.18 12.50 14.69
CA LEU A 110 4.14 11.49 14.53
C LEU A 110 4.35 10.29 15.46
N THR A 111 5.58 9.77 15.57
CA THR A 111 5.91 8.65 16.45
C THR A 111 5.69 8.98 17.93
N ASP A 112 6.08 10.18 18.39
CA ASP A 112 5.89 10.64 19.77
C ASP A 112 4.41 10.72 20.16
N ARG A 113 3.54 10.94 19.16
CA ARG A 113 2.08 10.93 19.32
C ARG A 113 1.49 9.52 19.27
N GLY A 114 2.27 8.50 18.93
CA GLY A 114 1.84 7.10 18.86
C GLY A 114 1.35 6.65 17.49
N PHE A 115 1.64 7.40 16.42
CA PHE A 115 1.42 6.95 15.04
C PHE A 115 2.59 6.09 14.56
N GLU A 116 2.28 5.13 13.69
CA GLU A 116 3.31 4.31 13.04
C GLU A 116 3.82 4.99 11.76
N ILE A 117 5.10 4.77 11.46
CA ILE A 117 5.73 5.18 10.22
C ILE A 117 6.17 3.91 9.48
N GLY A 118 5.83 3.82 8.19
CA GLY A 118 6.25 2.73 7.30
C GLY A 118 6.86 3.24 6.01
N ILE A 119 7.42 2.34 5.21
CA ILE A 119 7.97 2.67 3.89
C ILE A 119 6.97 2.27 2.79
N HIS A 120 6.67 3.22 1.91
CA HIS A 120 5.83 3.02 0.73
C HIS A 120 6.64 2.86 -0.57
N GLY A 121 7.64 1.96 -0.55
CA GLY A 121 8.62 1.83 -1.62
C GLY A 121 9.66 2.97 -1.69
N LEU A 122 10.68 2.76 -2.52
CA LEU A 122 11.70 3.79 -2.77
C LEU A 122 11.15 4.91 -3.66
N HIS A 123 10.44 4.52 -4.72
CA HIS A 123 9.77 5.41 -5.66
C HIS A 123 8.35 4.91 -5.90
N HIS A 124 7.40 5.83 -6.05
CA HIS A 124 6.00 5.46 -6.29
C HIS A 124 5.74 4.97 -7.73
N ASN A 125 6.64 5.30 -8.66
CA ASN A 125 6.38 5.11 -10.09
C ASN A 125 6.81 3.73 -10.60
N GLY A 126 5.83 2.98 -11.11
CA GLY A 126 6.04 1.72 -11.84
C GLY A 126 6.00 0.49 -10.95
N ASN A 127 6.25 -0.68 -11.55
CA ASN A 127 6.33 -1.94 -10.81
C ASN A 127 7.77 -2.17 -10.32
N PRO A 128 8.05 -2.15 -9.00
CA PRO A 128 9.39 -2.40 -8.47
C PRO A 128 9.88 -3.84 -8.71
N PHE A 129 8.97 -4.81 -8.80
CA PHE A 129 9.25 -6.24 -9.03
C PHE A 129 9.41 -6.63 -10.51
N ARG A 130 9.38 -5.67 -11.44
CA ARG A 130 9.53 -5.94 -12.89
C ARG A 130 10.86 -6.62 -13.27
N CYS A 131 11.85 -6.57 -12.39
CA CYS A 131 13.17 -7.16 -12.58
C CYS A 131 13.82 -7.39 -11.21
N GLU A 132 14.16 -8.64 -10.91
CA GLU A 132 14.80 -9.01 -9.64
C GLU A 132 16.07 -8.22 -9.36
N SER A 133 16.95 -8.07 -10.36
CA SER A 133 18.20 -7.32 -10.21
C SER A 133 17.98 -5.82 -9.92
N VAL A 134 16.83 -5.26 -10.34
CA VAL A 134 16.45 -3.87 -10.05
C VAL A 134 15.96 -3.79 -8.61
N PHE A 135 15.03 -4.65 -8.21
CA PHE A 135 14.49 -4.64 -6.85
C PHE A 135 15.56 -4.95 -5.81
N ARG A 136 16.45 -5.93 -6.05
CA ARG A 136 17.58 -6.24 -5.16
C ARG A 136 18.53 -5.06 -4.97
N LYS A 137 18.65 -4.15 -5.95
CA LYS A 137 19.41 -2.91 -5.78
C LYS A 137 18.63 -1.90 -4.94
N GLN A 138 17.33 -1.78 -5.17
CA GLN A 138 16.46 -0.91 -4.38
C GLN A 138 16.35 -1.37 -2.92
N SER A 139 16.34 -2.69 -2.67
CA SER A 139 16.21 -3.26 -1.32
C SER A 139 17.37 -2.87 -0.41
N VAL A 140 18.58 -2.72 -0.95
CA VAL A 140 19.74 -2.21 -0.19
C VAL A 140 19.45 -0.81 0.36
N GLU A 141 18.90 0.08 -0.46
CA GLU A 141 18.57 1.43 -0.06
C GLU A 141 17.35 1.47 0.87
N ILE A 142 16.32 0.67 0.57
CA ILE A 142 15.15 0.52 1.44
C ILE A 142 15.58 0.04 2.83
N ASN A 143 16.42 -0.99 2.94
CA ASN A 143 16.90 -1.51 4.23
C ASN A 143 17.76 -0.49 4.98
N ARG A 144 18.56 0.30 4.26
CA ARG A 144 19.30 1.42 4.85
C ARG A 144 18.34 2.41 5.50
N ILE A 145 17.25 2.77 4.81
CA ILE A 145 16.24 3.71 5.28
C ILE A 145 15.40 3.11 6.43
N LEU A 146 14.99 1.84 6.35
CA LEU A 146 14.31 1.12 7.45
C LEU A 146 15.11 1.25 8.75
N LYS A 147 16.42 0.96 8.66
CA LYS A 147 17.34 1.08 9.80
C LYS A 147 17.54 2.52 10.27
N GLU A 148 17.72 3.46 9.35
CA GLU A 148 17.91 4.89 9.68
C GLU A 148 16.67 5.48 10.36
N TRP A 149 15.48 5.08 9.91
CA TRP A 149 14.22 5.58 10.43
C TRP A 149 13.74 4.81 11.65
N GLY A 150 14.28 3.61 11.89
CA GLY A 150 13.85 2.73 12.97
C GLY A 150 12.44 2.20 12.75
N VAL A 151 12.09 1.89 11.50
CA VAL A 151 10.74 1.44 11.08
C VAL A 151 10.81 0.04 10.50
N VAL A 152 9.71 -0.70 10.58
CA VAL A 152 9.67 -2.14 10.25
C VAL A 152 8.59 -2.53 9.24
N GLY A 153 7.65 -1.62 8.95
CA GLY A 153 6.54 -1.85 8.03
C GLY A 153 6.85 -1.43 6.60
N PHE A 154 6.38 -2.21 5.63
CA PHE A 154 6.49 -1.90 4.21
C PHE A 154 5.16 -2.08 3.48
N ARG A 155 4.90 -1.20 2.52
CA ARG A 155 3.86 -1.37 1.52
C ARG A 155 4.38 -0.96 0.15
N SER A 156 4.21 -1.79 -0.83
CA SER A 156 4.62 -1.51 -2.20
C SER A 156 3.65 -0.54 -2.89
N PRO A 157 4.17 0.42 -3.68
CA PRO A 157 3.37 1.28 -4.54
C PRO A 157 2.41 0.50 -5.43
N SER A 158 1.17 0.98 -5.51
CA SER A 158 0.10 0.34 -6.30
C SER A 158 -0.10 -1.15 -5.97
N MET A 159 0.20 -1.55 -4.73
CA MET A 159 0.03 -2.91 -4.20
C MET A 159 0.67 -3.99 -5.09
N TYR A 160 1.70 -3.64 -5.88
CA TYR A 160 2.48 -4.65 -6.58
C TYR A 160 3.14 -5.54 -5.54
N HIS A 161 3.24 -6.84 -5.79
CA HIS A 161 3.82 -7.76 -4.83
C HIS A 161 4.49 -8.95 -5.52
N ASP A 162 5.63 -9.36 -4.95
CA ASP A 162 6.31 -10.61 -5.23
C ASP A 162 6.90 -11.10 -3.90
N LEU A 163 6.27 -12.12 -3.30
CA LEU A 163 6.55 -12.55 -1.93
C LEU A 163 7.98 -13.11 -1.78
N GLU A 164 8.53 -13.73 -2.83
CA GLU A 164 9.91 -14.22 -2.82
C GLU A 164 10.90 -13.05 -2.84
N MET A 165 10.65 -12.07 -3.70
CA MET A 165 11.52 -10.89 -3.77
C MET A 165 11.43 -10.01 -2.53
N LEU A 166 10.26 -9.94 -1.86
CA LEU A 166 10.08 -9.20 -0.61
C LEU A 166 11.03 -9.69 0.50
N HIS A 167 11.52 -10.95 0.46
CA HIS A 167 12.54 -11.44 1.39
C HIS A 167 13.90 -10.74 1.27
N TYR A 168 14.11 -9.90 0.25
CA TYR A 168 15.27 -9.00 0.20
C TYR A 168 15.15 -7.81 1.16
N LEU A 169 13.97 -7.57 1.74
CA LEU A 169 13.73 -6.49 2.69
C LEU A 169 13.89 -6.97 4.14
N GLU A 170 14.45 -6.11 4.99
CA GLU A 170 14.60 -6.33 6.44
C GLU A 170 13.37 -5.77 7.19
N ILE A 171 12.20 -6.35 6.93
CA ILE A 171 10.89 -5.89 7.44
C ILE A 171 10.26 -6.90 8.42
N GLU A 172 9.44 -6.42 9.34
CA GLU A 172 8.61 -7.30 10.19
C GLU A 172 7.31 -7.69 9.51
N TYR A 173 6.75 -6.81 8.68
CA TYR A 173 5.53 -7.08 7.93
C TYR A 173 5.48 -6.34 6.59
N ASP A 174 4.76 -6.93 5.65
CA ASP A 174 4.34 -6.33 4.39
C ASP A 174 2.83 -6.13 4.39
N ALA A 175 2.37 -5.02 3.81
CA ALA A 175 0.95 -4.71 3.62
C ALA A 175 0.61 -4.45 2.14
N SER A 176 1.24 -5.19 1.21
CA SER A 176 1.07 -5.07 -0.25
C SER A 176 0.11 -6.10 -0.84
N THR A 177 -0.46 -6.97 -0.01
CA THR A 177 -1.45 -7.98 -0.41
C THR A 177 -2.82 -7.69 0.20
N PHE A 178 -3.84 -8.36 -0.32
CA PHE A 178 -5.23 -8.22 0.11
C PHE A 178 -5.99 -9.51 -0.19
N ASP A 179 -7.12 -9.73 0.47
CA ASP A 179 -8.00 -10.86 0.18
C ASP A 179 -8.62 -10.71 -1.21
N THR A 180 -9.10 -9.51 -1.55
CA THR A 180 -9.69 -9.20 -2.85
C THR A 180 -9.63 -7.70 -3.19
N ASP A 181 -8.88 -7.34 -4.22
CA ASP A 181 -9.02 -6.08 -4.91
C ASP A 181 -8.89 -6.29 -6.43
N PRO A 182 -10.02 -6.45 -7.13
CA PRO A 182 -10.00 -6.64 -8.55
C PRO A 182 -9.58 -5.37 -9.28
N PHE A 183 -9.45 -4.19 -8.66
CA PHE A 183 -9.17 -2.94 -9.37
C PHE A 183 -7.69 -2.58 -9.40
N GLU A 184 -6.87 -3.23 -8.59
CA GLU A 184 -5.42 -3.04 -8.56
C GLU A 184 -4.73 -3.53 -9.85
N PRO A 185 -3.52 -3.03 -10.18
CA PRO A 185 -2.75 -3.49 -11.33
C PRO A 185 -2.40 -4.98 -11.31
N GLN A 186 -2.22 -5.53 -10.11
CA GLN A 186 -2.01 -6.94 -9.81
C GLN A 186 -3.20 -7.41 -8.94
N PRO A 187 -4.29 -7.93 -9.55
CA PRO A 187 -5.56 -8.16 -8.86
C PRO A 187 -5.66 -9.55 -8.22
N ASP A 188 -4.55 -10.28 -8.11
CA ASP A 188 -4.47 -11.56 -7.43
C ASP A 188 -4.65 -11.35 -5.92
N GLY A 189 -5.82 -11.78 -5.43
CA GLY A 189 -6.08 -11.85 -4.00
C GLY A 189 -5.39 -13.07 -3.38
N VAL A 190 -4.93 -12.93 -2.14
CA VAL A 190 -4.26 -14.02 -1.40
C VAL A 190 -5.21 -14.85 -0.54
N GLY A 191 -6.51 -14.50 -0.52
CA GLY A 191 -7.54 -15.24 0.19
C GLY A 191 -7.38 -15.24 1.71
N THR A 192 -6.62 -14.28 2.24
CA THR A 192 -6.41 -14.01 3.67
C THR A 192 -6.06 -12.51 3.83
N ILE A 193 -6.18 -12.02 5.07
CA ILE A 193 -5.67 -10.72 5.53
C ILE A 193 -4.43 -10.98 6.37
#